data_AF-A0A6N6KP46-F1
#
_entry.id   AF-A0A6N6KP46-F1
#
_cell.length_a   1.000
_cell.length_b   1.000
_cell.length_c   1.000
_cell.angle_alpha   90.00
_cell.angle_beta   90.00
_cell.angle_gamma   90.00
#
_symmetry.space_group_name_H-M   'P 1'
#
loop_
_entity.id
_entity.type
_entity.pdbx_description
1 polymer ?
#
loop_
_entity_poly.entity_id
_entity_poly.type
_entity_poly.pdbx_seq_one_letter_code
_entity_poly.pdbx_strand_id
1 'polypeptide(L)'
;MDKTFIIVPVKMEALVVDEHSYKNTPLKDLSLDYESIANSRLSDEMEDGIFNTKTKLLETGVHLHWAIPAALRHGITHNQEIAYAPAPNRWMVIRTQNMEGQLLHKEWIIESDYIDEQDGSSPWVIHEAGILRDTRIGRSIEFTAWESESGTPSEPLTGLGPGNASFGAYYGSCRDVFGFHDALEDVDNGTLSYFVVGWYSSSELDPLYPKVADEIWQEKRSELL
;
A
#
# COMPACT_ATOMS: atom_id res chain seq x y z
N MET A 1 24.77 -2.74 -20.81
CA MET A 1 23.33 -2.65 -21.12
C MET A 1 22.79 -1.42 -20.44
N ASP A 2 22.21 -0.49 -21.20
CA ASP A 2 21.50 0.66 -20.63
C ASP A 2 20.25 0.16 -19.91
N LYS A 3 20.20 0.35 -18.58
CA LYS A 3 19.00 0.05 -17.80
C LYS A 3 17.93 1.08 -18.18
N THR A 4 16.90 0.62 -18.89
CA THR A 4 15.73 1.44 -19.20
C THR A 4 14.78 1.36 -18.02
N PHE A 5 14.47 2.49 -17.40
CA PHE A 5 13.48 2.58 -16.33
C PHE A 5 12.20 3.21 -16.88
N ILE A 6 11.05 2.67 -16.50
CA ILE A 6 9.74 3.25 -16.81
C ILE A 6 9.22 3.88 -15.52
N ILE A 7 8.89 5.18 -15.58
CA ILE A 7 8.24 5.88 -14.48
C ILE A 7 6.75 5.94 -14.79
N VAL A 8 5.94 5.34 -13.91
CA VAL A 8 4.49 5.36 -14.03
C VAL A 8 3.92 6.34 -13.01
N PRO A 9 3.32 7.47 -13.45
CA PRO A 9 2.72 8.41 -12.51
C PRO A 9 1.49 7.78 -11.83
N VAL A 10 1.38 7.99 -10.53
CA VAL A 10 0.23 7.60 -9.71
C VAL A 10 -0.48 8.82 -9.16
N LYS A 11 -1.81 8.74 -9.03
CA LYS A 11 -2.57 9.78 -8.34
C LYS A 11 -2.36 9.63 -6.84
N MET A 12 -2.05 10.72 -6.16
CA MET A 12 -1.96 10.79 -4.70
C MET A 12 -2.98 11.82 -4.20
N GLU A 13 -3.64 11.51 -3.10
CA GLU A 13 -4.51 12.41 -2.35
C GLU A 13 -3.95 12.60 -0.94
N ALA A 14 -4.16 13.77 -0.38
CA ALA A 14 -3.73 14.13 0.97
C ALA A 14 -4.93 14.68 1.74
N LEU A 15 -5.20 14.10 2.90
CA LEU A 15 -6.19 14.57 3.86
C LEU A 15 -5.47 15.14 5.08
N VAL A 16 -5.68 16.41 5.38
CA VAL A 16 -5.21 17.04 6.62
C VAL A 16 -6.27 16.83 7.69
N VAL A 17 -5.88 16.20 8.80
CA VAL A 17 -6.71 15.95 9.96
C VAL A 17 -6.16 16.77 11.10
N ASP A 18 -6.97 17.68 11.63
CA ASP A 18 -6.65 18.45 12.82
C ASP A 18 -7.69 18.20 13.92
N GLU A 19 -7.30 18.47 15.17
CA GLU A 19 -8.16 18.27 16.33
C GLU A 19 -9.48 19.05 16.26
N HIS A 20 -9.58 20.16 15.54
CA HIS A 20 -10.77 20.99 15.46
C HIS A 20 -11.71 20.56 14.32
N SER A 21 -11.13 20.14 13.19
CA SER A 21 -11.85 19.71 11.98
C SER A 21 -12.44 18.30 12.12
N TYR A 22 -11.81 17.42 12.92
CA TYR A 22 -12.19 16.01 12.97
C TYR A 22 -12.55 15.45 14.36
N LYS A 23 -12.50 16.25 15.45
CA LYS A 23 -12.82 15.78 16.83
C LYS A 23 -14.16 15.05 16.96
N ASN A 24 -15.13 15.34 16.09
CA ASN A 24 -16.49 14.79 16.13
C ASN A 24 -17.01 14.33 14.77
N THR A 25 -16.12 14.03 13.81
CA THR A 25 -16.52 13.54 12.48
C THR A 25 -15.97 12.14 12.26
N PRO A 26 -16.57 11.12 12.91
CA PRO A 26 -16.21 9.74 12.67
C PRO A 26 -16.35 9.42 11.17
N LEU A 27 -15.29 8.90 10.57
CA LEU A 27 -15.35 8.39 9.20
C LEU A 27 -15.95 7.00 9.24
N LYS A 28 -16.73 6.67 8.22
CA LYS A 28 -17.25 5.32 8.01
C LYS A 28 -16.07 4.36 7.83
N ASP A 29 -16.03 3.31 8.64
CA ASP A 29 -15.04 2.25 8.48
C ASP A 29 -15.59 1.19 7.53
N LEU A 30 -14.92 1.06 6.37
CA LEU A 30 -15.24 0.09 5.33
C LEU A 30 -14.25 -1.10 5.33
N SER A 31 -13.37 -1.17 6.33
CA SER A 31 -12.42 -2.26 6.46
C SER A 31 -13.15 -3.57 6.80
N LEU A 32 -12.69 -4.67 6.22
CA LEU A 32 -13.19 -5.99 6.57
C LEU A 32 -12.77 -6.36 8.00
N ASP A 33 -13.67 -7.01 8.70
CA ASP A 33 -13.42 -7.55 10.04
C ASP A 33 -12.81 -8.95 9.94
N TYR A 34 -11.49 -8.99 9.82
CA TYR A 34 -10.75 -10.24 9.67
C TYR A 34 -10.76 -11.12 10.93
N GLU A 35 -10.91 -10.54 12.12
CA GLU A 35 -11.01 -11.31 13.39
C GLU A 35 -12.26 -12.19 13.40
N SER A 36 -13.38 -11.67 12.87
CA SER A 36 -14.61 -12.44 12.73
C SER A 36 -14.46 -13.60 11.73
N ILE A 37 -13.67 -13.40 10.66
CA ILE A 37 -13.46 -14.38 9.58
C ILE A 37 -12.61 -15.57 10.06
N ALA A 38 -11.59 -15.33 10.89
CA ALA A 38 -10.78 -16.41 11.46
C ALA A 38 -11.60 -17.33 12.39
N ASN A 39 -12.69 -16.81 12.96
CA ASN A 39 -13.52 -17.50 13.94
C ASN A 39 -14.88 -18.01 13.40
N SER A 40 -15.31 -17.60 12.20
CA SER A 40 -16.62 -17.95 11.63
C SER A 40 -16.51 -18.72 10.31
N ARG A 41 -17.51 -19.56 10.00
CA ARG A 41 -17.57 -20.30 8.74
C ARG A 41 -18.04 -19.36 7.62
N LEU A 42 -17.08 -18.88 6.85
CA LEU A 42 -17.15 -18.20 5.54
C LEU A 42 -18.52 -18.29 4.82
N SER A 43 -19.30 -17.19 4.87
CA SER A 43 -19.92 -16.52 3.70
C SER A 43 -21.03 -15.53 4.09
N ASP A 44 -21.69 -15.72 5.23
CA ASP A 44 -22.90 -14.95 5.56
C ASP A 44 -22.63 -13.62 6.30
N GLU A 45 -21.42 -13.43 6.82
CA GLU A 45 -21.03 -12.25 7.62
C GLU A 45 -19.84 -11.48 7.01
N MET A 46 -19.46 -11.77 5.76
CA MET A 46 -18.25 -11.21 5.14
C MET A 46 -18.34 -9.72 4.84
N GLU A 47 -19.56 -9.21 4.67
CA GLU A 47 -19.81 -7.79 4.63
C GLU A 47 -20.60 -7.47 5.89
N ASP A 48 -19.94 -6.85 6.85
CA ASP A 48 -20.61 -5.90 7.74
C ASP A 48 -21.36 -4.97 6.77
N GLY A 49 -22.65 -5.25 6.53
CA GLY A 49 -23.34 -4.74 5.35
C GLY A 49 -23.17 -3.24 5.22
N ILE A 50 -23.29 -2.68 4.01
CA ILE A 50 -23.03 -1.26 3.66
C ILE A 50 -23.52 -0.23 4.70
N PHE A 51 -24.49 -0.60 5.55
CA PHE A 51 -25.01 0.11 6.71
C PHE A 51 -24.29 -0.11 8.07
N ASN A 52 -23.06 -0.65 8.13
CA ASN A 52 -22.46 -1.22 9.34
C ASN A 52 -22.23 -0.35 10.61
N THR A 53 -22.63 0.91 10.79
CA THR A 53 -22.26 1.78 11.96
C THR A 53 -20.79 1.86 12.44
N LYS A 54 -19.84 1.01 12.00
CA LYS A 54 -18.44 1.07 12.39
C LYS A 54 -17.85 2.37 11.88
N THR A 55 -17.15 3.03 12.79
CA THR A 55 -16.51 4.29 12.50
C THR A 55 -15.11 4.31 13.06
N LYS A 56 -14.23 5.00 12.35
CA LYS A 56 -12.83 5.17 12.73
C LYS A 56 -12.52 6.65 12.79
N LEU A 57 -11.85 7.04 13.87
CA LEU A 57 -11.22 8.35 13.97
C LEU A 57 -9.81 8.23 13.40
N LEU A 58 -9.45 9.20 12.57
CA LEU A 58 -8.09 9.35 12.10
C LEU A 58 -7.31 10.21 13.09
N GLU A 59 -6.04 9.87 13.28
CA GLU A 59 -5.10 10.60 14.09
C GLU A 59 -4.81 11.98 13.47
N THR A 60 -4.39 12.93 14.30
CA THR A 60 -4.01 14.26 13.80
C THR A 60 -2.76 14.15 12.91
N GLY A 61 -2.71 14.93 11.84
CA GLY A 61 -1.59 14.95 10.88
C GLY A 61 -2.06 14.97 9.42
N VAL A 62 -1.19 14.50 8.53
CA VAL A 62 -1.49 14.34 7.10
C VAL A 62 -1.58 12.86 6.75
N HIS A 63 -2.70 12.46 6.17
CA HIS A 63 -2.88 11.13 5.62
C HIS A 63 -2.77 11.16 4.11
N LEU A 64 -1.78 10.45 3.58
CA LEU A 64 -1.58 10.25 2.15
C LEU A 64 -2.22 8.93 1.73
N HIS A 65 -2.86 8.92 0.57
CA HIS A 65 -3.31 7.71 -0.10
C HIS A 65 -3.00 7.83 -1.58
N TRP A 66 -2.40 6.80 -2.17
CA TRP A 66 -2.09 6.80 -3.60
C TRP A 66 -2.68 5.61 -4.31
N ALA A 67 -3.05 5.85 -5.56
CA ALA A 67 -3.59 4.82 -6.43
C ALA A 67 -2.49 3.88 -6.91
N ILE A 68 -2.83 2.61 -7.01
CA ILE A 68 -2.00 1.62 -7.70
C ILE A 68 -2.10 1.87 -9.22
N PRO A 69 -0.99 1.77 -9.98
CA PRO A 69 -1.03 1.89 -11.44
C PRO A 69 -2.17 1.07 -12.06
N ALA A 70 -2.92 1.68 -12.96
CA ALA A 70 -4.15 1.08 -13.50
C ALA A 70 -3.91 -0.33 -14.05
N ALA A 71 -2.84 -0.53 -14.80
CA ALA A 71 -2.45 -1.82 -15.37
C ALA A 71 -2.32 -2.96 -14.33
N LEU A 72 -1.94 -2.64 -13.08
CA LEU A 72 -1.75 -3.62 -12.01
C LEU A 72 -3.05 -3.94 -11.25
N ARG A 73 -4.14 -3.21 -11.52
CA ARG A 73 -5.46 -3.44 -10.91
C ARG A 73 -6.35 -4.37 -11.73
N HIS A 74 -5.89 -4.83 -12.89
CA HIS A 74 -6.64 -5.73 -13.75
C HIS A 74 -6.29 -7.19 -13.43
N GLY A 75 -7.33 -7.99 -13.21
CA GLY A 75 -7.20 -9.44 -13.16
C GLY A 75 -7.02 -10.01 -14.56
N ILE A 76 -6.10 -10.96 -14.72
CA ILE A 76 -5.89 -11.74 -15.93
C ILE A 76 -6.50 -13.11 -15.69
N THR A 77 -7.43 -13.51 -16.55
CA THR A 77 -8.03 -14.84 -16.48
C THR A 77 -7.15 -15.85 -17.21
N HIS A 78 -6.78 -16.93 -16.52
CA HIS A 78 -6.08 -18.07 -17.11
C HIS A 78 -6.69 -19.35 -16.53
N ASN A 79 -7.15 -20.27 -17.39
CA ASN A 79 -7.75 -21.55 -16.99
C ASN A 79 -8.87 -21.44 -15.93
N GLN A 80 -9.74 -20.44 -16.08
CA GLN A 80 -10.85 -20.13 -15.13
C GLN A 80 -10.41 -19.60 -13.76
N GLU A 81 -9.11 -19.40 -13.54
CA GLU A 81 -8.57 -18.69 -12.39
C GLU A 81 -8.29 -17.23 -12.77
N ILE A 82 -8.47 -16.32 -11.82
CA ILE A 82 -8.14 -14.90 -11.99
C ILE A 82 -6.86 -14.63 -11.21
N ALA A 83 -5.80 -14.22 -11.90
CA ALA A 83 -4.54 -13.80 -11.30
C ALA A 83 -4.43 -12.27 -11.36
N TYR A 84 -3.87 -11.67 -10.32
CA TYR A 84 -3.61 -10.23 -10.27
C TYR A 84 -2.11 -9.98 -10.33
N ALA A 85 -1.73 -8.87 -10.99
CA ALA A 85 -0.33 -8.50 -11.07
C ALA A 85 0.20 -8.04 -9.70
N PRO A 86 1.47 -8.33 -9.36
CA PRO A 86 2.11 -7.77 -8.18
C PRO A 86 2.08 -6.24 -8.18
N ALA A 87 1.69 -5.65 -7.06
CA ALA A 87 1.82 -4.22 -6.80
C ALA A 87 3.22 -3.91 -6.23
N PRO A 88 3.74 -2.68 -6.41
CA PRO A 88 4.96 -2.26 -5.73
C PRO A 88 4.79 -2.40 -4.21
N ASN A 89 5.75 -3.05 -3.57
CA ASN A 89 5.74 -3.36 -2.15
C ASN A 89 6.76 -2.53 -1.35
N ARG A 90 7.43 -1.59 -2.01
CA ARG A 90 8.30 -0.61 -1.38
C ARG A 90 7.99 0.78 -1.85
N TRP A 91 7.90 1.71 -0.91
CA TRP A 91 7.68 3.12 -1.20
C TRP A 91 8.59 3.99 -0.36
N MET A 92 9.09 5.06 -0.96
CA MET A 92 9.73 6.14 -0.25
C MET A 92 8.79 7.34 -0.24
N VAL A 93 8.55 7.89 0.94
CA VAL A 93 7.82 9.15 1.14
C VAL A 93 8.82 10.21 1.57
N ILE A 94 8.83 11.33 0.87
CA ILE A 94 9.64 12.50 1.24
C ILE A 94 8.69 13.66 1.51
N ARG A 95 8.67 14.14 2.75
CA ARG A 95 8.08 15.44 3.09
C ARG A 95 9.14 16.50 2.94
N THR A 96 8.80 17.61 2.31
CA THR A 96 9.63 18.82 2.24
C THR A 96 8.88 20.03 2.77
N GLN A 97 9.62 20.96 3.36
CA GLN A 97 9.13 22.23 3.86
C GLN A 97 10.18 23.30 3.60
N ASN A 98 9.75 24.48 3.15
CA ASN A 98 10.63 25.64 3.03
C ASN A 98 10.47 26.52 4.27
N MET A 99 11.54 26.68 5.05
CA MET A 99 11.62 27.57 6.20
C MET A 99 12.69 28.63 5.94
N GLU A 100 12.27 29.88 5.75
CA GLU A 100 13.16 31.04 5.56
C GLU A 100 14.23 30.85 4.45
N GLY A 101 13.91 30.10 3.40
CA GLY A 101 14.81 29.81 2.29
C GLY A 101 15.66 28.55 2.47
N GLN A 102 15.57 27.88 3.62
CA GLN A 102 16.13 26.55 3.85
C GLN A 102 15.10 25.46 3.51
N LEU A 103 15.48 24.51 2.68
CA LEU A 103 14.68 23.31 2.40
C LEU A 103 14.95 22.27 3.48
N LEU A 104 13.96 22.04 4.34
CA LEU A 104 13.92 20.93 5.28
C LEU A 104 13.23 19.74 4.64
N HIS A 105 13.67 18.53 4.99
CA HIS A 105 13.03 17.30 4.52
C HIS A 105 13.06 16.22 5.60
N LYS A 106 12.09 15.31 5.51
CA LYS A 106 12.02 14.08 6.29
C LYS A 106 11.56 12.94 5.38
N GLU A 107 12.09 11.76 5.62
CA GLU A 107 12.03 10.64 4.69
C GLU A 107 11.60 9.38 5.41
N TRP A 108 10.75 8.59 4.76
CA TRP A 108 10.26 7.32 5.28
C TRP A 108 10.30 6.26 4.20
N ILE A 109 10.52 5.03 4.63
CA ILE A 109 10.33 3.81 3.84
C ILE A 109 9.06 3.14 4.32
N ILE A 110 8.21 2.78 3.36
CA ILE A 110 7.03 1.96 3.56
C ILE A 110 7.35 0.56 3.05
N GLU A 111 7.21 -0.42 3.93
CA GLU A 111 7.30 -1.83 3.58
C GLU A 111 5.90 -2.42 3.53
N SER A 112 5.28 -2.33 2.36
CA SER A 112 3.85 -2.63 2.17
C SER A 112 3.48 -4.09 2.39
N ASP A 113 4.45 -5.00 2.36
CA ASP A 113 4.28 -6.44 2.55
C ASP A 113 4.88 -6.94 3.88
N TYR A 114 5.26 -6.03 4.78
CA TYR A 114 5.68 -6.40 6.12
C TYR A 114 4.50 -6.99 6.90
N ILE A 115 4.61 -8.24 7.35
CA ILE A 115 3.57 -8.95 8.11
C ILE A 115 4.02 -9.06 9.56
N ASP A 116 3.27 -8.44 10.47
CA ASP A 116 3.45 -8.60 11.91
C ASP A 116 2.15 -8.24 12.63
N GLU A 117 1.77 -9.01 13.65
CA GLU A 117 0.51 -8.80 14.38
C GLU A 117 0.52 -7.52 15.23
N GLN A 118 1.69 -7.11 15.74
CA GLN A 118 1.84 -5.99 16.66
C GLN A 118 2.27 -4.72 15.92
N ASP A 119 3.26 -4.85 15.04
CA ASP A 119 3.91 -3.72 14.40
C ASP A 119 3.31 -3.39 13.01
N GLY A 120 2.45 -4.25 12.46
CA GLY A 120 1.78 -3.99 11.19
C GLY A 120 0.65 -2.96 11.31
N SER A 121 0.49 -2.09 10.32
CA SER A 121 -0.42 -0.94 10.38
C SER A 121 -1.84 -1.25 9.92
N SER A 122 -2.04 -2.16 8.97
CA SER A 122 -3.34 -2.44 8.35
C SER A 122 -3.83 -3.87 8.64
N PRO A 123 -5.14 -4.09 8.83
CA PRO A 123 -5.69 -5.44 9.01
C PRO A 123 -5.38 -6.36 7.82
N TRP A 124 -5.01 -7.60 8.10
CA TRP A 124 -4.71 -8.61 7.09
C TRP A 124 -5.05 -10.03 7.56
N VAL A 125 -5.01 -10.99 6.65
CA VAL A 125 -5.15 -12.42 6.95
C VAL A 125 -4.12 -13.19 6.15
N ILE A 126 -3.49 -14.15 6.80
CA ILE A 126 -2.70 -15.18 6.11
C ILE A 126 -3.48 -16.48 6.07
N HIS A 127 -3.33 -17.22 4.97
CA HIS A 127 -3.90 -18.54 4.81
C HIS A 127 -2.77 -19.56 4.77
N GLU A 128 -2.51 -20.22 5.90
CA GLU A 128 -1.45 -21.21 6.02
C GLU A 128 -2.03 -22.57 6.39
N ALA A 129 -1.67 -23.60 5.62
CA ALA A 129 -2.06 -24.99 5.87
C ALA A 129 -3.59 -25.21 6.04
N GLY A 130 -4.42 -24.42 5.35
CA GLY A 130 -5.88 -24.53 5.44
C GLY A 130 -6.50 -23.75 6.61
N ILE A 131 -5.70 -22.97 7.34
CA ILE A 131 -6.12 -22.19 8.51
C ILE A 131 -5.96 -20.70 8.17
N LEU A 132 -7.00 -19.93 8.43
CA LEU A 132 -6.95 -18.47 8.37
C LEU A 132 -6.45 -17.94 9.71
N ARG A 133 -5.44 -17.08 9.66
CA ARG A 133 -4.92 -16.37 10.83
C ARG A 133 -5.00 -14.87 10.58
N ASP A 134 -5.66 -14.16 11.47
CA ASP A 134 -5.64 -12.70 11.52
C ASP A 134 -4.23 -12.19 11.82
N THR A 135 -3.86 -11.10 11.16
CA THR A 135 -2.58 -10.44 11.37
C THR A 135 -2.67 -9.00 10.88
N ARG A 136 -1.53 -8.32 10.77
CA ARG A 136 -1.46 -6.99 10.17
C ARG A 136 -0.36 -6.92 9.11
N ILE A 137 -0.54 -6.00 8.18
CA ILE A 137 0.34 -5.77 7.04
C ILE A 137 0.75 -4.29 6.97
N GLY A 138 1.94 -4.06 6.42
CA GLY A 138 2.44 -2.73 6.14
C GLY A 138 3.11 -2.11 7.36
N ARG A 139 4.22 -1.40 7.16
CA ARG A 139 4.82 -0.54 8.18
C ARG A 139 5.49 0.66 7.55
N SER A 140 5.61 1.73 8.31
CA SER A 140 6.41 2.90 7.96
C SER A 140 7.63 3.02 8.90
N ILE A 141 8.80 3.30 8.34
CA ILE A 141 10.05 3.45 9.08
C ILE A 141 10.72 4.73 8.61
N GLU A 142 11.28 5.53 9.52
CA GLU A 142 12.13 6.66 9.10
C GLU A 142 13.34 6.14 8.31
N PHE A 143 13.69 6.81 7.21
CA PHE A 143 14.75 6.36 6.32
C PHE A 143 16.09 6.16 7.03
N THR A 144 16.38 6.97 8.05
CA THR A 144 17.59 6.87 8.88
C THR A 144 17.68 5.59 9.70
N ALA A 145 16.56 4.94 9.98
CA ALA A 145 16.47 3.66 10.69
C ALA A 145 16.30 2.47 9.75
N TRP A 146 16.18 2.69 8.43
CA TRP A 146 16.02 1.62 7.46
C TRP A 146 17.39 1.00 7.11
N GLU A 147 17.59 -0.25 7.48
CA GLU A 147 18.89 -0.91 7.34
C GLU A 147 19.11 -1.55 5.97
N SER A 148 18.11 -2.28 5.48
CA SER A 148 18.21 -3.02 4.22
C SER A 148 16.84 -3.45 3.69
N GLU A 149 16.84 -3.83 2.42
CA GLU A 149 15.68 -4.38 1.73
C GLU A 149 15.30 -5.76 2.28
N SER A 150 13.99 -6.05 2.36
CA SER A 150 13.56 -7.41 2.75
C SER A 150 13.77 -8.41 1.61
N GLY A 151 13.79 -9.69 1.97
CA GLY A 151 13.77 -10.76 0.98
C GLY A 151 12.51 -10.74 0.09
N THR A 152 12.52 -11.59 -0.94
CA THR A 152 11.33 -11.80 -1.77
C THR A 152 10.22 -12.42 -0.92
N PRO A 153 9.02 -11.83 -0.87
CA PRO A 153 7.91 -12.38 -0.10
C PRO A 153 7.44 -13.71 -0.71
N SER A 154 6.89 -14.59 0.12
CA SER A 154 6.31 -15.87 -0.33
C SER A 154 5.08 -15.66 -1.21
N GLU A 155 4.29 -14.62 -0.93
CA GLU A 155 3.12 -14.23 -1.70
C GLU A 155 3.26 -12.77 -2.16
N PRO A 156 3.12 -12.47 -3.46
CA PRO A 156 3.15 -11.11 -3.94
C PRO A 156 1.99 -10.28 -3.40
N LEU A 157 2.28 -9.08 -2.89
CA LEU A 157 1.26 -8.08 -2.61
C LEU A 157 0.54 -7.68 -3.91
N THR A 158 -0.78 -7.60 -3.87
CA THR A 158 -1.60 -7.10 -4.99
C THR A 158 -2.39 -5.88 -4.56
N GLY A 159 -3.14 -5.26 -5.49
CA GLY A 159 -4.07 -4.21 -5.12
C GLY A 159 -5.30 -4.65 -4.33
N LEU A 160 -5.49 -5.96 -4.20
CA LEU A 160 -6.56 -6.58 -3.44
C LEU A 160 -6.00 -7.19 -2.15
N GLY A 161 -6.83 -7.20 -1.12
CA GLY A 161 -6.56 -7.95 0.11
C GLY A 161 -7.28 -9.29 0.12
N PRO A 162 -6.96 -10.18 1.08
CA PRO A 162 -7.64 -11.47 1.26
C PRO A 162 -9.15 -11.27 1.38
N GLY A 163 -9.91 -11.63 0.33
CA GLY A 163 -11.36 -11.39 0.29
C GLY A 163 -11.79 -9.92 0.25
N ASN A 164 -10.86 -8.95 0.15
CA ASN A 164 -11.14 -7.52 0.15
C ASN A 164 -10.80 -6.88 -1.20
N ALA A 165 -11.81 -6.73 -2.06
CA ALA A 165 -11.64 -6.08 -3.36
C ALA A 165 -11.37 -4.57 -3.28
N SER A 166 -11.71 -3.93 -2.15
CA SER A 166 -11.56 -2.50 -1.90
C SER A 166 -10.25 -2.14 -1.20
N PHE A 167 -9.40 -3.12 -0.88
CA PHE A 167 -8.20 -2.97 -0.05
C PHE A 167 -7.33 -1.78 -0.47
N GLY A 168 -6.79 -1.78 -1.70
CA GLY A 168 -5.95 -0.69 -2.18
C GLY A 168 -6.72 0.58 -2.54
N ALA A 169 -8.05 0.55 -2.54
CA ALA A 169 -8.90 1.68 -2.88
C ALA A 169 -9.39 2.47 -1.65
N TYR A 170 -9.27 1.90 -0.45
CA TYR A 170 -9.73 2.53 0.79
C TYR A 170 -8.59 2.67 1.80
N TYR A 171 -8.23 3.93 2.10
CA TYR A 171 -7.13 4.27 3.00
C TYR A 171 -7.17 3.54 4.34
N GLY A 172 -8.35 3.40 4.95
CA GLY A 172 -8.50 2.74 6.25
C GLY A 172 -8.06 1.27 6.27
N SER A 173 -8.10 0.60 5.11
CA SER A 173 -7.68 -0.79 4.95
C SER A 173 -6.22 -0.96 4.52
N CYS A 174 -5.53 0.09 4.07
CA CYS A 174 -4.19 -0.01 3.47
C CYS A 174 -3.20 1.08 3.93
N ARG A 175 -3.37 1.61 5.15
CA ARG A 175 -2.36 2.46 5.80
C ARG A 175 -1.02 1.72 5.89
N ASP A 176 0.04 2.40 5.51
CA ASP A 176 1.41 1.87 5.37
C ASP A 176 1.53 0.67 4.41
N VAL A 177 0.60 0.60 3.44
CA VAL A 177 0.67 -0.29 2.29
C VAL A 177 0.60 0.54 1.00
N PHE A 178 -0.50 1.25 0.80
CA PHE A 178 -0.70 2.21 -0.30
C PHE A 178 -1.12 3.60 0.23
N GLY A 179 -0.80 3.85 1.50
CA GLY A 179 -1.03 5.11 2.18
C GLY A 179 0.01 5.31 3.27
N PHE A 180 0.01 6.51 3.85
CA PHE A 180 0.97 6.90 4.89
C PHE A 180 0.35 7.94 5.82
N HIS A 181 0.75 7.94 7.09
CA HIS A 181 0.39 8.96 8.06
C HIS A 181 1.62 9.71 8.53
N ASP A 182 1.65 11.02 8.29
CA ASP A 182 2.61 11.93 8.91
C ASP A 182 1.95 12.62 10.10
N ALA A 183 2.42 12.34 11.32
CA ALA A 183 1.91 12.92 12.55
C ALA A 183 2.24 14.42 12.72
N LEU A 184 3.15 14.97 11.92
CA LEU A 184 3.60 16.37 11.99
C LEU A 184 4.19 16.81 13.35
N GLU A 185 4.72 15.88 14.15
CA GLU A 185 5.29 16.18 15.48
C GLU A 185 6.44 17.20 15.44
N ASP A 186 7.10 17.34 14.30
CA ASP A 186 8.23 18.21 14.04
C ASP A 186 7.90 19.42 13.16
N VAL A 187 6.61 19.72 12.96
CA VAL A 187 6.13 20.82 12.12
C VAL A 187 5.15 21.70 12.87
N ASP A 188 5.54 22.95 13.14
CA ASP A 188 4.65 23.93 13.78
C ASP A 188 3.64 24.53 12.79
N ASN A 189 4.14 25.03 11.66
CA ASN A 189 3.33 25.66 10.60
C ASN A 189 4.11 25.75 9.28
N GLY A 190 3.39 25.81 8.17
CA GLY A 190 3.99 26.08 6.85
C GLY A 190 3.31 25.31 5.73
N THR A 191 3.86 25.45 4.52
CA THR A 191 3.43 24.66 3.36
C THR A 191 4.31 23.43 3.24
N LEU A 192 3.68 22.26 3.23
CA LEU A 192 4.33 20.97 3.06
C LEU A 192 4.13 20.48 1.63
N SER A 193 5.16 19.83 1.08
CA SER A 193 5.07 19.11 -0.19
C SER A 193 5.53 17.67 0.01
N TYR A 194 4.76 16.74 -0.53
CA TYR A 194 5.03 15.30 -0.43
C TYR A 194 5.38 14.73 -1.80
N PHE A 195 6.42 13.92 -1.83
CA PHE A 195 6.81 13.12 -2.98
C PHE A 195 6.79 11.64 -2.59
N VAL A 196 6.15 10.81 -3.42
CA VAL A 196 6.05 9.37 -3.20
C VAL A 196 6.55 8.66 -4.43
N VAL A 197 7.46 7.71 -4.23
CA VAL A 197 8.01 6.86 -5.29
C VAL A 197 8.00 5.41 -4.82
N GLY A 198 7.59 4.50 -5.70
CA GLY A 198 7.49 3.08 -5.39
C GLY A 198 8.38 2.22 -6.27
N TRP A 199 8.79 1.07 -5.74
CA TRP A 199 9.51 0.02 -6.45
C TRP A 199 9.13 -1.37 -5.91
N TYR A 200 9.66 -2.39 -6.57
CA TYR A 200 9.54 -3.77 -6.13
C TYR A 200 10.79 -4.16 -5.35
N SER A 201 10.65 -4.74 -4.16
CA SER A 201 11.80 -5.22 -3.35
C SER A 201 12.59 -6.32 -4.07
N SER A 202 11.95 -7.02 -5.02
CA SER A 202 12.55 -8.06 -5.84
C SER A 202 12.21 -7.88 -7.31
N SER A 203 13.22 -8.07 -8.18
CA SER A 203 13.04 -8.06 -9.63
C SER A 203 12.11 -9.17 -10.14
N GLU A 204 11.89 -10.22 -9.35
CA GLU A 204 10.95 -11.29 -9.71
C GLU A 204 9.48 -10.83 -9.68
N LEU A 205 9.18 -9.81 -8.88
CA LEU A 205 7.84 -9.23 -8.76
C LEU A 205 7.54 -8.23 -9.88
N ASP A 206 8.57 -7.54 -10.36
CA ASP A 206 8.43 -6.50 -11.37
C ASP A 206 7.95 -7.09 -12.72
N PRO A 207 6.75 -6.71 -13.21
CA PRO A 207 6.21 -7.22 -14.48
C PRO A 207 6.99 -6.73 -15.71
N LEU A 208 7.80 -5.68 -15.56
CA LEU A 208 8.64 -5.12 -16.62
C LEU A 208 10.08 -5.62 -16.54
N TYR A 209 10.46 -6.31 -15.47
CA TYR A 209 11.77 -6.93 -15.40
C TYR A 209 11.84 -8.10 -16.39
N PRO A 210 12.92 -8.22 -17.19
CA PRO A 210 13.03 -9.29 -18.17
C PRO A 210 13.00 -10.68 -17.50
N LYS A 211 11.86 -11.37 -17.57
CA LYS A 211 11.71 -12.75 -17.06
C LYS A 211 12.12 -13.82 -18.09
N VAL A 212 12.56 -13.39 -19.26
CA VAL A 212 12.99 -14.25 -20.38
C VAL A 212 14.36 -13.76 -20.82
N ALA A 213 15.22 -14.66 -21.31
CA ALA A 213 16.50 -14.28 -21.91
C ALA A 213 16.32 -13.13 -22.90
N ASP A 214 17.21 -12.14 -22.87
CA ASP A 214 17.11 -10.86 -23.60
C ASP A 214 16.77 -11.03 -25.10
N GLU A 215 17.16 -12.15 -25.69
CA GLU A 215 16.92 -12.50 -27.09
C GLU A 215 15.41 -12.60 -27.44
N ILE A 216 14.58 -13.14 -26.55
CA ILE A 216 13.13 -13.32 -26.79
C ILE A 216 12.36 -12.00 -26.61
N TRP A 217 12.84 -11.12 -25.72
CA TRP A 217 12.24 -9.82 -25.49
C TRP A 217 12.44 -8.84 -26.66
N GLN A 218 13.60 -8.91 -27.34
CA GLN A 218 13.85 -8.10 -28.53
C GLN A 218 12.92 -8.47 -29.69
N GLU A 219 12.66 -9.77 -29.88
CA GLU A 219 11.80 -10.29 -30.95
C GLU A 219 10.33 -9.86 -30.77
N LYS A 220 9.79 -9.93 -29.54
CA LYS A 220 8.43 -9.49 -29.25
C LYS A 220 8.23 -7.98 -29.28
N ARG A 221 9.27 -7.19 -28.97
CA ARG A 221 9.20 -5.72 -29.00
C ARG A 221 9.04 -5.18 -30.43
N SER A 222 9.63 -5.85 -31.42
CA SER A 222 9.46 -5.51 -32.85
C SER A 222 8.07 -5.81 -33.42
N GLU A 223 7.27 -6.64 -32.75
CA GLU A 223 5.90 -6.95 -33.18
C GLU A 223 4.85 -5.98 -32.61
N LEU A 224 5.23 -5.18 -31.60
CA LEU A 224 4.35 -4.22 -30.91
C LEU A 224 4.56 -2.76 -31.35
N LEU A 225 5.50 -2.49 -32.26
CA LEU A 225 5.76 -1.20 -32.90
C LEU A 225 5.47 -1.28 -34.40
#